data_AF-A0A644YJF0-F1
#
_entry.id   AF-A0A644YJF0-F1
#
_cell.length_a   1.000
_cell.length_b   1.000
_cell.length_c   1.000
_cell.angle_alpha   90.00
_cell.angle_beta   90.00
_cell.angle_gamma   90.00
#
_symmetry.space_group_name_H-M   'P 1'
#
loop_
_entity.id
_entity.type
_entity.pdbx_description
1 polymer ?
#
loop_
_entity_poly.entity_id
_entity_poly.type
_entity_poly.pdbx_seq_one_letter_code
_entity_poly.pdbx_strand_id
1 'polypeptide(L)'
;MKCSNNKNSVAGIGDVADRCCTGQSGCDWDGTLRNVVTEPIYVQKVYDAVLFNLQGLKTAPDTVFEPNLGCGTNIIRIADIRCRKFFNPDNINDECNLKINPNTQLSGGQFVKKEDGCDYKVIGPDGTLSEKLVFADTQFCDEEELGTPVFGTQNIEITGCVEVEIDLVVSPCNSTNESIITLTAVVEIAPKCNPLVLTNFFEICVPSVQDTAFLPRFTEFCNLSCIVRLATNSIQRDFTLDPRTGELSINLIISLCVSCEKKIVVPVQLCVLSTGFVQLSPEQAALCPTFPRLFPRQIDENSVGGAGGGCRPRSTSLDD
;
A
#
# COMPACT_ATOMS: atom_id res chain seq x y z
N MET A 1 -33.61 -0.54 26.66
CA MET A 1 -34.39 0.72 26.64
C MET A 1 -33.47 1.90 26.83
N LYS A 2 -33.34 2.74 25.80
CA LYS A 2 -32.95 4.17 25.79
C LYS A 2 -32.78 4.53 24.30
N CYS A 3 -33.87 4.92 23.65
CA CYS A 3 -34.27 6.31 23.36
C CYS A 3 -33.96 6.64 21.89
N SER A 4 -34.85 6.18 21.02
CA SER A 4 -35.02 6.74 19.67
C SER A 4 -35.41 8.20 19.81
N ASN A 5 -34.63 9.09 19.20
CA ASN A 5 -35.08 10.42 18.87
C ASN A 5 -35.15 10.54 17.35
N ASN A 6 -36.37 10.40 16.85
CA ASN A 6 -36.76 10.88 15.54
C ASN A 6 -36.56 12.40 15.52
N LYS A 7 -35.68 12.89 14.65
CA LYS A 7 -35.77 14.25 14.13
C LYS A 7 -35.84 14.16 12.62
N ASN A 8 -37.01 14.51 12.10
CA ASN A 8 -37.18 14.94 10.72
C ASN A 8 -36.16 16.04 10.41
N SER A 9 -35.24 15.79 9.50
CA SER A 9 -34.48 16.85 8.82
C SER A 9 -34.76 16.78 7.34
N VAL A 10 -35.40 17.85 6.90
CA VAL A 10 -35.64 18.33 5.55
C VAL A 10 -34.46 18.07 4.62
N ALA A 11 -34.79 17.69 3.38
CA ALA A 11 -33.87 17.53 2.27
C ALA A 11 -33.00 18.77 2.03
N GLY A 12 -31.71 18.54 1.77
CA GLY A 12 -30.82 19.52 1.15
C GLY A 12 -29.90 20.25 2.13
N ILE A 13 -28.67 19.75 2.20
CA ILE A 13 -27.35 20.41 2.27
C ILE A 13 -26.44 19.36 2.91
N GLY A 14 -25.58 18.73 2.08
CA GLY A 14 -24.66 17.68 2.51
C GLY A 14 -23.78 18.18 3.65
N ASP A 15 -24.01 17.63 4.84
CA ASP A 15 -23.22 17.89 6.02
C ASP A 15 -21.82 17.27 5.79
N VAL A 16 -20.78 17.88 6.35
CA VAL A 16 -19.37 17.47 6.13
C VAL A 16 -19.10 16.03 6.59
N ALA A 17 -20.03 15.44 7.35
CA ALA A 17 -20.05 14.04 7.77
C ALA A 17 -20.12 13.02 6.63
N ASP A 18 -20.55 13.40 5.41
CA ASP A 18 -20.69 12.47 4.27
C ASP A 18 -19.41 12.31 3.43
N ARG A 19 -18.27 12.93 3.82
CA ARG A 19 -17.02 12.85 3.03
C ARG A 19 -16.20 11.59 3.26
N CYS A 20 -16.44 10.90 4.37
CA CYS A 20 -15.70 9.70 4.74
C CYS A 20 -16.67 8.53 4.84
N CYS A 21 -16.50 7.52 4.00
CA CYS A 21 -17.21 6.26 4.17
C CYS A 21 -16.42 5.34 5.11
N THR A 22 -17.12 4.66 6.02
CA THR A 22 -16.54 3.50 6.70
C THR A 22 -16.83 2.28 5.82
N GLY A 23 -15.78 1.57 5.38
CA GLY A 23 -15.94 0.33 4.64
C GLY A 23 -16.66 -0.72 5.48
N GLN A 24 -17.56 -1.49 4.88
CA GLN A 24 -18.15 -2.65 5.55
C GLN A 24 -17.15 -3.81 5.57
N SER A 25 -16.98 -4.47 6.71
CA SER A 25 -16.12 -5.65 6.86
C SER A 25 -16.59 -6.83 6.01
N GLY A 26 -17.90 -6.87 5.68
CA GLY A 26 -18.55 -7.93 4.91
C GLY A 26 -18.62 -9.29 5.59
N CYS A 27 -17.88 -9.49 6.68
CA CYS A 27 -17.85 -10.70 7.47
C CYS A 27 -18.28 -10.39 8.89
N ASP A 28 -19.25 -11.16 9.40
CA ASP A 28 -19.68 -11.12 10.79
C ASP A 28 -19.47 -12.50 11.42
N TRP A 29 -18.92 -12.52 12.64
CA TRP A 29 -18.70 -13.74 13.40
C TRP A 29 -19.78 -13.89 14.47
N ASP A 30 -20.54 -14.98 14.43
CA ASP A 30 -21.64 -15.24 15.36
C ASP A 30 -21.17 -15.71 16.75
N GLY A 31 -19.85 -15.86 16.94
CA GLY A 31 -19.24 -16.32 18.19
C GLY A 31 -19.25 -17.84 18.37
N THR A 32 -19.71 -18.62 17.38
CA THR A 32 -19.88 -20.07 17.50
C THR A 32 -19.36 -20.85 16.28
N LEU A 33 -18.67 -21.97 16.53
CA LEU A 33 -18.19 -22.86 15.46
C LEU A 33 -19.30 -23.70 14.78
N ARG A 34 -20.58 -23.45 15.09
CA ARG A 34 -21.70 -24.27 14.60
C ARG A 34 -21.94 -24.13 13.10
N ASN A 35 -21.65 -22.94 12.57
CA ASN A 35 -21.84 -22.59 11.15
C ASN A 35 -20.50 -22.57 10.38
N VAL A 36 -19.45 -23.12 10.97
CA VAL A 36 -18.12 -23.19 10.36
C VAL A 36 -17.96 -24.52 9.67
N VAL A 37 -17.57 -24.47 8.40
CA VAL A 37 -17.24 -25.63 7.60
C VAL A 37 -15.76 -25.63 7.22
N THR A 38 -15.25 -26.80 6.87
CA THR A 38 -13.90 -26.95 6.34
C THR A 38 -13.92 -26.76 4.83
N GLU A 39 -13.00 -25.93 4.32
CA GLU A 39 -12.90 -25.67 2.89
C GLU A 39 -11.44 -25.78 2.42
N PRO A 40 -11.18 -26.48 1.30
CA PRO A 40 -9.88 -26.42 0.65
C PRO A 40 -9.76 -25.12 -0.16
N ILE A 41 -8.75 -24.31 0.14
CA ILE A 41 -8.40 -23.12 -0.65
C ILE A 41 -7.02 -23.29 -1.26
N TYR A 42 -6.86 -22.80 -2.48
CA TYR A 42 -5.57 -22.74 -3.17
C TYR A 42 -5.08 -21.29 -3.19
N VAL A 43 -4.00 -21.02 -2.46
CA VAL A 43 -3.53 -19.65 -2.17
C VAL A 43 -2.00 -19.58 -2.18
N GLN A 44 -1.47 -18.35 -2.16
CA GLN A 44 -0.04 -18.13 -1.99
C GLN A 44 0.26 -17.92 -0.51
N LYS A 45 1.12 -18.76 0.05
CA LYS A 45 1.58 -18.65 1.44
C LYS A 45 2.97 -18.06 1.49
N VAL A 46 3.20 -17.16 2.44
CA VAL A 46 4.52 -16.62 2.76
C VAL A 46 5.33 -17.70 3.47
N TYR A 47 6.47 -18.07 2.89
CA TYR A 47 7.43 -18.99 3.49
C TYR A 47 8.38 -18.23 4.41
N ASP A 48 8.98 -17.16 3.91
CA ASP A 48 9.85 -16.27 4.66
C ASP A 48 9.66 -14.82 4.22
N ALA A 49 9.94 -13.87 5.11
CA ALA A 49 9.79 -12.45 4.86
C ALA A 49 10.77 -11.62 5.69
N VAL A 50 11.24 -10.53 5.08
CA VAL A 50 12.11 -9.56 5.74
C VAL A 50 11.66 -8.13 5.42
N LEU A 51 11.60 -7.31 6.46
CA LEU A 51 11.19 -5.91 6.42
C LEU A 51 12.39 -5.00 6.69
N PHE A 52 12.54 -3.96 5.88
CA PHE A 52 13.61 -2.98 6.04
C PHE A 52 13.07 -1.57 6.04
N ASN A 53 13.70 -0.73 6.86
CA ASN A 53 13.44 0.70 6.90
C ASN A 53 14.71 1.43 6.48
N LEU A 54 14.59 2.27 5.46
CA LEU A 54 15.67 3.05 4.89
C LEU A 54 15.33 4.53 4.97
N GLN A 55 16.36 5.35 5.02
CA GLN A 55 16.21 6.80 5.12
C GLN A 55 17.02 7.49 4.04
N GLY A 56 16.35 8.39 3.32
CA GLY A 56 16.97 9.32 2.38
C GLY A 56 16.81 10.75 2.87
N LEU A 57 17.72 11.63 2.47
CA LEU A 57 17.64 13.07 2.75
C LEU A 57 17.74 13.85 1.45
N LYS A 58 16.85 14.83 1.30
CA LYS A 58 16.88 15.82 0.22
C LYS A 58 16.91 17.21 0.84
N THR A 59 17.90 18.01 0.47
CA THR A 59 17.91 19.45 0.75
C THR A 59 17.18 20.18 -0.37
N ALA A 60 16.26 21.07 0.00
CA ALA A 60 15.47 21.88 -0.91
C ALA A 60 15.60 23.36 -0.48
N PRO A 61 16.71 24.02 -0.86
CA PRO A 61 16.89 25.43 -0.58
C PRO A 61 15.95 26.28 -1.43
N ASP A 62 15.62 27.47 -0.94
CA ASP A 62 14.87 28.51 -1.65
C ASP A 62 13.59 27.98 -2.34
N THR A 63 12.86 27.09 -1.64
CA THR A 63 11.62 26.52 -2.15
C THR A 63 10.52 27.58 -2.10
N VAL A 64 9.96 27.94 -3.25
CA VAL A 64 8.88 28.93 -3.37
C VAL A 64 7.54 28.29 -3.00
N PHE A 65 6.79 28.98 -2.14
CA PHE A 65 5.48 28.56 -1.65
C PHE A 65 4.35 29.43 -2.23
N GLU A 66 3.23 28.79 -2.56
CA GLU A 66 2.02 29.42 -3.06
C GLU A 66 0.84 29.22 -2.09
N PRO A 67 -0.13 30.14 -2.00
CA PRO A 67 -0.17 31.45 -2.66
C PRO A 67 0.78 32.48 -2.01
N ASN A 68 1.14 33.52 -2.76
CA ASN A 68 1.95 34.61 -2.22
C ASN A 68 1.27 35.27 -1.00
N LEU A 69 2.06 35.56 0.03
CA LEU A 69 1.63 36.30 1.20
C LEU A 69 1.46 37.77 0.83
N GLY A 70 0.22 38.27 0.86
CA GLY A 70 -0.08 39.66 0.49
C GLY A 70 0.75 40.68 1.27
N CYS A 71 0.95 41.87 0.67
CA CYS A 71 1.76 42.94 1.24
C CYS A 71 1.34 43.28 2.68
N GLY A 72 2.32 43.40 3.59
CA GLY A 72 2.07 43.79 4.97
C GLY A 72 1.56 42.65 5.86
N THR A 73 1.99 41.42 5.60
CA THR A 73 1.71 40.25 6.43
C THR A 73 2.93 39.89 7.27
N ASN A 74 2.76 39.81 8.59
CA ASN A 74 3.79 39.36 9.52
C ASN A 74 3.61 37.87 9.81
N ILE A 75 4.69 37.10 9.69
CA ILE A 75 4.71 35.67 10.05
C ILE A 75 5.07 35.56 11.53
N ILE A 76 4.16 35.03 12.35
CA ILE A 76 4.37 34.90 13.80
C ILE A 76 5.07 33.57 14.11
N ARG A 77 4.50 32.47 13.61
CA ARG A 77 5.00 31.10 13.86
C ARG A 77 4.47 30.12 12.83
N ILE A 78 5.10 28.95 12.77
CA ILE A 78 4.61 27.80 12.04
C ILE A 78 3.63 27.04 12.95
N ALA A 79 2.45 26.70 12.42
CA ALA A 79 1.48 25.87 13.09
C ALA A 79 1.76 24.38 12.83
N ASP A 80 1.99 24.01 11.57
CA ASP A 80 2.24 22.63 11.15
C ASP A 80 3.01 22.60 9.82
N ILE A 81 3.74 21.52 9.58
CA ILE A 81 4.38 21.23 8.29
C ILE A 81 4.01 19.80 7.91
N ARG A 82 3.36 19.64 6.77
CA ARG A 82 2.94 18.34 6.23
C ARG A 82 3.66 18.06 4.94
N CYS A 83 3.91 16.78 4.72
CA CYS A 83 4.45 16.28 3.46
C CYS A 83 3.58 15.16 2.94
N ARG A 84 3.22 15.25 1.66
CA ARG A 84 2.43 14.26 0.96
C ARG A 84 3.15 13.81 -0.30
N LYS A 85 2.88 12.59 -0.72
CA LYS A 85 3.34 12.11 -2.02
C LYS A 85 2.60 12.86 -3.10
N PHE A 86 3.32 13.34 -4.10
CA PHE A 86 2.68 13.89 -5.28
C PHE A 86 2.19 12.75 -6.17
N PHE A 87 0.92 12.83 -6.57
CA PHE A 87 0.33 11.96 -7.57
C PHE A 87 -0.71 12.73 -8.39
N ASN A 88 -0.51 12.78 -9.70
CA ASN A 88 -1.43 13.35 -10.66
C ASN A 88 -2.42 12.28 -11.14
N PRO A 89 -3.70 12.34 -10.72
CA PRO A 89 -4.69 11.34 -11.10
C PRO A 89 -5.06 11.39 -12.59
N ASP A 90 -4.89 12.54 -13.25
CA ASP A 90 -5.23 12.72 -14.66
C ASP A 90 -4.15 12.17 -15.60
N ASN A 91 -2.93 11.95 -15.10
CA ASN A 91 -1.81 11.44 -15.88
C ASN A 91 -0.86 10.55 -15.07
N ILE A 92 -0.99 9.23 -15.23
CA ILE A 92 -0.10 8.24 -14.60
C ILE A 92 1.37 8.38 -15.02
N ASN A 93 1.61 8.91 -16.22
CA ASN A 93 2.94 9.06 -16.80
C ASN A 93 3.63 10.37 -16.41
N ASP A 94 2.99 11.21 -15.60
CA ASP A 94 3.62 12.42 -15.05
C ASP A 94 4.97 12.08 -14.39
N GLU A 95 5.97 12.91 -14.69
CA GLU A 95 7.32 12.74 -14.16
C GLU A 95 7.41 13.13 -12.69
N CYS A 96 6.53 14.04 -12.22
CA CYS A 96 6.44 14.40 -10.82
C CYS A 96 5.72 13.33 -9.97
N ASN A 97 5.02 12.37 -10.57
CA ASN A 97 4.44 11.26 -9.82
C ASN A 97 5.55 10.53 -9.06
N LEU A 98 5.43 10.49 -7.74
CA LEU A 98 6.44 9.85 -6.90
C LEU A 98 6.45 8.35 -7.17
N LYS A 99 7.59 7.84 -7.64
CA LYS A 99 7.79 6.44 -8.03
C LYS A 99 8.91 5.83 -7.19
N ILE A 100 8.70 4.58 -6.79
CA ILE A 100 9.67 3.76 -6.05
C ILE A 100 9.89 2.50 -6.88
N ASN A 101 11.09 2.34 -7.42
CA ASN A 101 11.45 1.20 -8.24
C ASN A 101 12.51 0.38 -7.51
N PRO A 102 12.11 -0.72 -6.84
CA PRO A 102 13.08 -1.63 -6.25
C PRO A 102 13.71 -2.50 -7.35
N ASN A 103 15.03 -2.61 -7.32
CA ASN A 103 15.81 -3.49 -8.17
C ASN A 103 16.63 -4.43 -7.27
N THR A 104 16.16 -5.68 -7.20
CA THR A 104 16.78 -6.73 -6.39
C THR A 104 17.60 -7.67 -7.25
N GLN A 105 18.75 -8.08 -6.71
CA GLN A 105 19.61 -9.15 -7.21
C GLN A 105 19.86 -10.17 -6.10
N LEU A 106 19.95 -11.45 -6.46
CA LEU A 106 20.21 -12.55 -5.54
C LEU A 106 21.63 -13.09 -5.70
N SER A 107 22.18 -13.61 -4.62
CA SER A 107 23.51 -14.22 -4.46
C SER A 107 23.34 -15.51 -3.66
N GLY A 108 23.85 -16.64 -4.18
CA GLY A 108 23.48 -17.97 -3.68
C GLY A 108 22.18 -18.52 -4.28
N GLY A 109 21.56 -17.76 -5.19
CA GLY A 109 20.42 -18.15 -6.00
C GLY A 109 20.29 -17.22 -7.21
N GLN A 110 19.30 -17.46 -8.05
CA GLN A 110 19.03 -16.65 -9.24
C GLN A 110 17.53 -16.53 -9.50
N PHE A 111 17.13 -15.44 -10.15
CA PHE A 111 15.83 -15.39 -10.79
C PHE A 111 15.85 -16.22 -12.06
N VAL A 112 14.81 -17.03 -12.26
CA VAL A 112 14.67 -17.80 -13.50
C VAL A 112 14.54 -16.83 -14.66
N LYS A 113 15.30 -17.06 -15.74
CA LYS A 113 15.32 -16.18 -16.90
C LYS A 113 14.51 -16.76 -18.05
N LYS A 114 13.97 -15.87 -18.87
CA LYS A 114 13.43 -16.17 -20.21
C LYS A 114 14.57 -16.33 -21.22
N GLU A 115 14.22 -16.77 -22.42
CA GLU A 115 15.15 -16.89 -23.55
C GLU A 115 15.81 -15.54 -23.92
N ASP A 116 15.13 -14.42 -23.69
CA ASP A 116 15.63 -13.06 -23.90
C ASP A 116 16.58 -12.56 -22.80
N GLY A 117 16.82 -13.38 -21.76
CA GLY A 117 17.68 -13.04 -20.62
C GLY A 117 17.00 -12.21 -19.52
N CYS A 118 15.73 -11.83 -19.67
CA CYS A 118 14.96 -11.12 -18.65
C CYS A 118 14.41 -12.08 -17.60
N ASP A 119 14.21 -11.59 -16.37
CA ASP A 119 13.61 -12.37 -15.29
C ASP A 119 12.17 -12.80 -15.66
N TYR A 120 11.86 -14.07 -15.38
CA TYR A 120 10.53 -14.63 -15.57
C TYR A 120 9.61 -14.15 -14.45
N LYS A 121 8.61 -13.35 -14.83
CA LYS A 121 7.60 -12.81 -13.93
C LYS A 121 6.30 -13.62 -14.00
N VAL A 122 5.66 -13.79 -12.85
CA VAL A 122 4.36 -14.45 -12.70
C VAL A 122 3.34 -13.49 -12.11
N ILE A 123 2.06 -13.83 -12.28
CA ILE A 123 0.95 -13.04 -11.76
C ILE A 123 0.92 -13.18 -10.24
N GLY A 124 1.01 -12.04 -9.56
CA GLY A 124 0.87 -11.96 -8.10
C GLY A 124 -0.57 -11.69 -7.65
N PRO A 125 -0.77 -11.50 -6.34
CA PRO A 125 -2.10 -11.30 -5.76
C PRO A 125 -2.76 -9.97 -6.16
N ASP A 126 -1.97 -9.02 -6.67
CA ASP A 126 -2.42 -7.74 -7.23
C ASP A 126 -2.95 -7.87 -8.67
N GLY A 127 -2.90 -9.07 -9.26
CA GLY A 127 -3.35 -9.33 -10.62
C GLY A 127 -2.39 -8.86 -11.71
N THR A 128 -1.17 -8.42 -11.35
CA THR A 128 -0.15 -7.98 -12.29
C THR A 128 1.09 -8.87 -12.24
N LEU A 129 2.04 -8.67 -13.16
CA LEU A 129 3.32 -9.38 -13.21
C LEU A 129 4.29 -8.83 -12.14
N SER A 130 3.97 -9.07 -10.87
CA SER A 130 4.64 -8.50 -9.70
C SER A 130 5.64 -9.46 -9.04
N GLU A 131 5.56 -10.77 -9.30
CA GLU A 131 6.41 -11.77 -8.66
C GLU A 131 7.44 -12.35 -9.64
N LYS A 132 8.60 -12.79 -9.14
CA LYS A 132 9.66 -13.45 -9.93
C LYS A 132 9.88 -14.88 -9.44
N LEU A 133 10.16 -15.82 -10.34
CA LEU A 133 10.54 -17.18 -9.94
C LEU A 133 11.98 -17.22 -9.43
N VAL A 134 12.20 -17.93 -8.32
CA VAL A 134 13.51 -18.11 -7.69
C VAL A 134 13.98 -19.53 -7.87
N PHE A 135 15.27 -19.69 -8.17
CA PHE A 135 15.97 -20.96 -8.16
C PHE A 135 17.25 -20.83 -7.32
N ALA A 136 17.44 -21.77 -6.41
CA ALA A 136 18.68 -21.97 -5.66
C ALA A 136 18.95 -23.47 -5.57
N ASP A 137 20.20 -23.87 -5.41
CA ASP A 137 20.53 -25.27 -5.15
C ASP A 137 20.23 -25.59 -3.68
N THR A 138 19.17 -26.37 -3.44
CA THR A 138 18.65 -26.65 -2.10
C THR A 138 19.06 -28.02 -1.56
N GLN A 139 19.79 -28.84 -2.32
CA GLN A 139 20.01 -30.26 -2.02
C GLN A 139 20.55 -30.52 -0.62
N PHE A 140 21.52 -29.71 -0.18
CA PHE A 140 22.13 -29.86 1.13
C PHE A 140 21.15 -29.57 2.29
N CYS A 141 20.28 -28.56 2.13
CA CYS A 141 19.31 -28.19 3.16
C CYS A 141 18.08 -29.10 3.14
N ASP A 142 17.75 -29.67 1.97
CA ASP A 142 16.63 -30.59 1.81
C ASP A 142 16.86 -31.90 2.60
N GLU A 143 18.10 -32.38 2.71
CA GLU A 143 18.47 -33.55 3.55
C GLU A 143 18.14 -33.35 5.04
N GLU A 144 18.18 -32.09 5.51
CA GLU A 144 17.90 -31.71 6.90
C GLU A 144 16.47 -31.15 7.07
N GLU A 145 15.64 -31.17 6.01
CA GLU A 145 14.31 -30.57 5.97
C GLU A 145 14.29 -29.05 6.31
N LEU A 146 15.36 -28.34 5.96
CA LEU A 146 15.54 -26.91 6.20
C LEU A 146 15.45 -26.09 4.91
N GLY A 147 15.21 -24.79 5.03
CA GLY A 147 15.30 -23.88 3.89
C GLY A 147 16.74 -23.42 3.63
N THR A 148 17.02 -23.06 2.38
CA THR A 148 18.34 -22.61 1.92
C THR A 148 18.47 -21.09 2.03
N PRO A 149 19.49 -20.57 2.72
CA PRO A 149 19.70 -19.13 2.83
C PRO A 149 20.21 -18.55 1.50
N VAL A 150 19.55 -17.49 1.04
CA VAL A 150 19.94 -16.73 -0.15
C VAL A 150 20.14 -15.28 0.26
N PHE A 151 21.29 -14.73 -0.14
CA PHE A 151 21.61 -13.32 0.11
C PHE A 151 21.15 -12.48 -1.07
N GLY A 152 20.73 -11.25 -0.81
CA GLY A 152 20.30 -10.33 -1.85
C GLY A 152 20.82 -8.93 -1.62
N THR A 153 21.07 -8.24 -2.73
CA THR A 153 21.31 -6.80 -2.76
C THR A 153 20.12 -6.13 -3.42
N GLN A 154 19.61 -5.08 -2.80
CA GLN A 154 18.51 -4.29 -3.32
C GLN A 154 18.96 -2.84 -3.50
N ASN A 155 18.71 -2.27 -4.67
CA ASN A 155 18.81 -0.85 -4.94
C ASN A 155 17.40 -0.31 -5.16
N ILE A 156 16.97 0.64 -4.33
CA ILE A 156 15.67 1.29 -4.47
C ILE A 156 15.89 2.65 -5.11
N GLU A 157 15.36 2.81 -6.32
CA GLU A 157 15.38 4.07 -7.05
C GLU A 157 14.12 4.86 -6.73
N ILE A 158 14.28 6.07 -6.21
CA ILE A 158 13.19 7.00 -5.90
C ILE A 158 13.28 8.17 -6.88
N THR A 159 12.17 8.47 -7.55
CA THR A 159 12.05 9.58 -8.51
C THR A 159 10.72 10.32 -8.33
N GLY A 160 10.66 11.57 -8.76
CA GLY A 160 9.46 12.38 -8.77
C GLY A 160 9.44 13.41 -7.65
N CYS A 161 8.24 13.86 -7.28
CA CYS A 161 8.02 15.05 -6.46
C CYS A 161 7.25 14.71 -5.17
N VAL A 162 7.39 15.58 -4.17
CA VAL A 162 6.53 15.60 -2.97
C VAL A 162 5.83 16.95 -2.89
N GLU A 163 4.65 16.95 -2.31
CA GLU A 163 3.92 18.17 -1.99
C GLU A 163 4.15 18.50 -0.52
N VAL A 164 4.65 19.70 -0.27
CA VAL A 164 4.88 20.23 1.07
C VAL A 164 3.81 21.26 1.35
N GLU A 165 3.07 21.08 2.44
CA GLU A 165 2.12 22.07 2.94
C GLU A 165 2.65 22.65 4.26
N ILE A 166 2.61 23.97 4.40
CA ILE A 166 3.00 24.66 5.62
C ILE A 166 1.85 25.54 6.08
N ASP A 167 1.38 25.31 7.30
CA ASP A 167 0.41 26.18 7.94
C ASP A 167 1.16 27.26 8.73
N LEU A 168 0.99 28.52 8.34
CA LEU A 168 1.57 29.67 9.00
C LEU A 168 0.51 30.42 9.79
N VAL A 169 0.86 30.82 11.02
CA VAL A 169 0.10 31.81 11.78
C VAL A 169 0.63 33.18 11.41
N VAL A 170 -0.24 33.99 10.80
CA VAL A 170 0.10 35.31 10.32
C VAL A 170 -0.78 36.38 10.96
N SER A 171 -0.28 37.62 11.00
CA SER A 171 -1.08 38.79 11.34
C SER A 171 -0.85 39.93 10.35
N PRO A 172 -1.88 40.71 10.00
CA PRO A 172 -1.69 41.94 9.23
C PRO A 172 -0.84 42.95 10.03
N CYS A 173 -0.01 43.76 9.38
CA CYS A 173 0.87 44.73 10.06
C CYS A 173 0.12 45.70 11.00
N ASN A 174 -1.15 45.98 10.73
CA ASN A 174 -1.98 46.94 11.49
C ASN A 174 -2.96 46.27 12.47
N SER A 175 -2.85 44.96 12.69
CA SER A 175 -3.77 44.21 13.55
C SER A 175 -3.06 43.12 14.33
N THR A 176 -3.55 42.84 15.53
CA THR A 176 -3.14 41.68 16.34
C THR A 176 -3.97 40.44 16.04
N ASN A 177 -4.88 40.50 15.07
CA ASN A 177 -5.70 39.34 14.70
C ASN A 177 -4.84 38.30 13.99
N GLU A 178 -4.74 37.13 14.61
CA GLU A 178 -4.04 35.98 14.05
C GLU A 178 -4.98 35.21 13.12
N SER A 179 -4.46 34.84 11.94
CA SER A 179 -5.11 33.91 11.03
C SER A 179 -4.15 32.82 10.60
N ILE A 180 -4.69 31.66 10.24
CA ILE A 180 -3.91 30.54 9.70
C ILE A 180 -4.04 30.58 8.17
N ILE A 181 -2.91 30.52 7.48
CA ILE A 181 -2.83 30.38 6.03
C ILE A 181 -2.03 29.12 5.72
N THR A 182 -2.57 28.27 4.85
CA THR A 182 -1.87 27.10 4.31
C THR A 182 -1.19 27.49 3.01
N LEU A 183 0.11 27.27 2.95
CA LEU A 183 0.92 27.43 1.75
C LEU A 183 1.37 26.05 1.25
N THR A 184 1.46 25.88 -0.06
CA THR A 184 1.88 24.64 -0.70
C THR A 184 3.07 24.87 -1.63
N ALA A 185 3.92 23.85 -1.75
CA ALA A 185 5.01 23.82 -2.70
C ALA A 185 5.23 22.39 -3.19
N VAL A 186 5.53 22.23 -4.48
CA VAL A 186 5.94 20.95 -5.05
C VAL A 186 7.46 20.91 -5.13
N VAL A 187 8.06 19.93 -4.46
CA VAL A 187 9.52 19.79 -4.39
C VAL A 187 9.93 18.51 -5.10
N GLU A 188 10.80 18.64 -6.10
CA GLU A 188 11.38 17.50 -6.79
C GLU A 188 12.41 16.79 -5.90
N ILE A 189 12.15 15.53 -5.59
CA ILE A 189 13.06 14.67 -4.83
C ILE A 189 14.26 14.31 -5.70
N ALA A 190 13.99 13.69 -6.85
CA ALA A 190 15.03 13.29 -7.78
C ALA A 190 14.45 13.16 -9.20
N PRO A 191 15.19 13.59 -10.23
CA PRO A 191 14.79 13.46 -11.61
C PRO A 191 14.88 12.00 -12.06
N LYS A 192 14.11 11.64 -13.09
CA LYS A 192 14.14 10.30 -13.68
C LYS A 192 15.53 9.87 -14.17
N CYS A 193 16.32 10.82 -14.68
CA CYS A 193 17.66 10.55 -15.20
C CYS A 193 18.73 10.40 -14.10
N ASN A 194 18.45 10.83 -12.87
CA ASN A 194 19.36 10.72 -11.73
C ASN A 194 18.56 10.42 -10.45
N PRO A 195 18.04 9.18 -10.31
CA PRO A 195 17.21 8.79 -9.18
C PRO A 195 18.00 8.85 -7.87
N LEU A 196 17.30 9.06 -6.76
CA LEU A 196 17.87 8.83 -5.44
C LEU A 196 17.91 7.32 -5.20
N VAL A 197 19.12 6.77 -5.03
CA VAL A 197 19.32 5.32 -4.83
C VAL A 197 19.58 5.02 -3.37
N LEU A 198 18.76 4.16 -2.77
CA LEU A 198 18.99 3.59 -1.45
C LEU A 198 19.36 2.11 -1.60
N THR A 199 20.54 1.73 -1.11
CA THR A 199 21.02 0.35 -1.19
C THR A 199 20.82 -0.36 0.14
N ASN A 200 20.41 -1.62 0.08
CA ASN A 200 20.31 -2.49 1.24
C ASN A 200 20.71 -3.93 0.90
N PHE A 201 21.12 -4.67 1.91
CA PHE A 201 21.44 -6.09 1.82
C PHE A 201 20.48 -6.89 2.70
N PHE A 202 20.16 -8.10 2.28
CA PHE A 202 19.27 -8.97 3.04
C PHE A 202 19.67 -10.43 2.87
N GLU A 203 19.17 -11.25 3.79
CA GLU A 203 19.18 -12.69 3.74
C GLU A 203 17.72 -13.15 3.79
N ILE A 204 17.36 -14.13 2.96
CA ILE A 204 16.02 -14.72 2.96
C ILE A 204 16.13 -16.22 2.70
N CYS A 205 15.23 -16.98 3.31
CA CYS A 205 15.20 -18.42 3.22
C CYS A 205 14.33 -18.89 2.06
N VAL A 206 14.86 -19.79 1.24
CA VAL A 206 14.18 -20.37 0.08
C VAL A 206 13.86 -21.85 0.37
N PRO A 207 12.61 -22.31 0.18
CA PRO A 207 12.26 -23.72 0.36
C PRO A 207 12.79 -24.58 -0.78
N SER A 208 12.75 -25.90 -0.61
CA SER A 208 13.17 -26.87 -1.63
C SER A 208 12.60 -26.55 -3.02
N VAL A 209 13.47 -26.59 -4.03
CA VAL A 209 13.08 -26.46 -5.44
C VAL A 209 12.91 -27.82 -6.14
N GLN A 210 13.30 -28.92 -5.48
CA GLN A 210 13.26 -30.27 -6.05
C GLN A 210 12.05 -31.06 -5.56
N ASP A 211 11.69 -30.92 -4.28
CA ASP A 211 10.59 -31.66 -3.65
C ASP A 211 9.25 -30.90 -3.66
N THR A 212 9.14 -29.87 -4.50
CA THR A 212 7.94 -29.03 -4.60
C THR A 212 7.37 -29.00 -6.02
N ALA A 213 6.05 -28.96 -6.13
CA ALA A 213 5.37 -28.88 -7.43
C ALA A 213 5.53 -27.53 -8.13
N PHE A 214 5.92 -26.49 -7.38
CA PHE A 214 6.06 -25.13 -7.88
C PHE A 214 7.35 -24.51 -7.36
N LEU A 215 8.06 -23.82 -8.25
CA LEU A 215 9.21 -23.03 -7.84
C LEU A 215 8.79 -21.91 -6.86
N PRO A 216 9.63 -21.61 -5.86
CA PRO A 216 9.42 -20.48 -4.97
C PRO A 216 9.38 -19.17 -5.75
N ARG A 217 8.61 -18.21 -5.24
CA ARG A 217 8.43 -16.91 -5.88
C ARG A 217 8.89 -15.80 -4.95
N PHE A 218 9.59 -14.82 -5.50
CA PHE A 218 10.00 -13.62 -4.81
C PHE A 218 9.05 -12.49 -5.17
N THR A 219 8.59 -11.77 -4.15
CA THR A 219 7.85 -10.52 -4.31
C THR A 219 8.39 -9.47 -3.36
N GLU A 220 8.35 -8.22 -3.81
CA GLU A 220 8.76 -7.08 -3.01
C GLU A 220 7.84 -5.90 -3.26
N PHE A 221 7.56 -5.16 -2.19
CA PHE A 221 6.80 -3.93 -2.27
C PHE A 221 7.34 -2.94 -1.26
N CYS A 222 7.31 -1.68 -1.66
CA CYS A 222 7.87 -0.58 -0.91
C CYS A 222 6.83 0.51 -0.75
N ASN A 223 6.84 1.13 0.42
CA ASN A 223 6.09 2.34 0.70
C ASN A 223 7.05 3.42 1.18
N LEU A 224 6.74 4.68 0.86
CA LEU A 224 7.52 5.84 1.26
C LEU A 224 6.63 6.78 2.08
N SER A 225 7.19 7.37 3.12
CA SER A 225 6.64 8.53 3.81
C SER A 225 7.67 9.64 3.79
N CYS A 226 7.24 10.88 3.90
CA CYS A 226 8.15 12.03 3.95
C CYS A 226 7.86 12.89 5.17
N ILE A 227 8.93 13.42 5.76
CA ILE A 227 8.91 14.31 6.91
C ILE A 227 9.75 15.52 6.54
N VAL A 228 9.19 16.72 6.74
CA VAL A 228 9.84 17.97 6.36
C VAL A 228 10.15 18.77 7.61
N ARG A 229 11.32 19.41 7.61
CA ARG A 229 11.72 20.38 8.62
C ARG A 229 12.45 21.54 7.97
N LEU A 230 12.55 22.66 8.69
CA LEU A 230 13.39 23.75 8.24
C LEU A 230 14.87 23.36 8.30
N ALA A 231 15.67 23.90 7.41
CA ALA A 231 17.09 23.55 7.29
C ALA A 231 17.88 23.81 8.58
N THR A 232 17.65 24.96 9.24
CA THR A 232 18.32 25.34 10.49
C THR A 232 17.39 25.42 11.69
N ASN A 233 16.16 24.90 11.56
CA ASN A 233 15.10 24.99 12.56
C ASN A 233 14.83 26.45 13.02
N SER A 234 15.01 27.44 12.15
CA SER A 234 14.83 28.84 12.51
C SER A 234 14.16 29.64 11.39
N ILE A 235 12.97 30.16 11.68
CA ILE A 235 12.19 30.99 10.75
C ILE A 235 13.02 32.18 10.24
N GLN A 236 13.77 32.87 11.11
CA GLN A 236 14.55 34.05 10.75
C GLN A 236 15.66 33.78 9.73
N ARG A 237 16.18 32.54 9.65
CA ARG A 237 17.25 32.17 8.73
C ARG A 237 16.75 31.40 7.52
N ASP A 238 15.72 30.60 7.71
CA ASP A 238 15.24 29.69 6.69
C ASP A 238 14.17 30.34 5.80
N PHE A 239 13.57 31.46 6.20
CA PHE A 239 12.52 32.15 5.43
C PHE A 239 13.07 33.39 4.75
N THR A 240 12.74 33.54 3.47
CA THR A 240 13.02 34.72 2.66
C THR A 240 11.70 35.18 2.05
N LEU A 241 11.19 36.34 2.48
CA LEU A 241 9.97 36.94 1.95
C LEU A 241 10.34 38.13 1.05
N ASP A 242 9.90 38.12 -0.21
CA ASP A 242 10.02 39.29 -1.07
C ASP A 242 8.94 40.33 -0.69
N PRO A 243 9.33 41.51 -0.19
CA PRO A 243 8.39 42.54 0.26
C PRO A 243 7.55 43.15 -0.87
N ARG A 244 7.92 42.96 -2.14
CA ARG A 244 7.20 43.51 -3.29
C ARG A 244 6.17 42.55 -3.88
N THR A 245 6.54 41.27 -4.01
CA THR A 245 5.70 40.25 -4.65
C THR A 245 4.91 39.43 -3.65
N GLY A 246 5.33 39.43 -2.37
CA GLY A 246 4.76 38.56 -1.34
C GLY A 246 5.21 37.11 -1.45
N GLU A 247 6.17 36.80 -2.34
CA GLU A 247 6.68 35.46 -2.54
C GLU A 247 7.48 35.00 -1.33
N LEU A 248 7.11 33.84 -0.78
CA LEU A 248 7.81 33.22 0.35
C LEU A 248 8.67 32.07 -0.15
N SER A 249 9.98 32.20 0.01
CA SER A 249 10.96 31.15 -0.22
C SER A 249 11.41 30.57 1.13
N ILE A 250 11.44 29.24 1.25
CA ILE A 250 11.84 28.55 2.48
C ILE A 250 12.92 27.50 2.21
N ASN A 251 13.95 27.48 3.06
CA ASN A 251 14.99 26.46 3.07
C ASN A 251 14.54 25.22 3.87
N LEU A 252 14.40 24.09 3.19
CA LEU A 252 13.86 22.85 3.76
C LEU A 252 14.83 21.67 3.69
N ILE A 253 14.69 20.77 4.65
CA ILE A 253 15.23 19.42 4.61
C ILE A 253 14.06 18.45 4.61
N ILE A 254 14.01 17.62 3.57
CA ILE A 254 13.01 16.57 3.39
C ILE A 254 13.67 15.23 3.70
N SER A 255 13.19 14.58 4.74
CA SER A 255 13.54 13.20 5.08
C SER A 255 12.55 12.25 4.43
N LEU A 256 13.06 11.26 3.72
CA LEU A 256 12.27 10.19 3.11
C LEU A 256 12.45 8.94 3.95
N CYS A 257 11.35 8.39 4.46
CA CYS A 257 11.31 7.15 5.22
C CYS A 257 10.71 6.06 4.32
N VAL A 258 11.52 5.11 3.90
CA VAL A 258 11.09 4.03 3.01
C VAL A 258 11.02 2.74 3.79
N SER A 259 9.88 2.05 3.72
CA SER A 259 9.68 0.71 4.26
C SER A 259 9.47 -0.25 3.10
N CYS A 260 10.31 -1.27 3.00
CA CYS A 260 10.20 -2.30 1.98
C CYS A 260 10.12 -3.68 2.61
N GLU A 261 9.11 -4.45 2.22
CA GLU A 261 8.98 -5.85 2.60
C GLU A 261 9.33 -6.73 1.40
N LYS A 262 10.08 -7.80 1.66
CA LYS A 262 10.40 -8.84 0.68
C LYS A 262 9.88 -10.15 1.21
N LYS A 263 9.37 -10.99 0.32
CA LYS A 263 8.80 -12.28 0.70
C LYS A 263 9.21 -13.36 -0.30
N ILE A 264 9.48 -14.55 0.22
CA ILE A 264 9.39 -15.79 -0.56
C ILE A 264 8.00 -16.36 -0.35
N VAL A 265 7.28 -16.58 -1.44
CA VAL A 265 5.93 -17.14 -1.44
C VAL A 265 5.88 -18.42 -2.25
N VAL A 266 5.05 -19.35 -1.80
CA VAL A 266 4.82 -20.65 -2.45
C VAL A 266 3.32 -20.88 -2.62
N PRO A 267 2.86 -21.37 -3.78
CA PRO A 267 1.48 -21.83 -3.94
C PRO A 267 1.23 -23.05 -3.07
N VAL A 268 0.16 -23.03 -2.28
CA VAL A 268 -0.22 -24.11 -1.37
C VAL A 268 -1.72 -24.35 -1.40
N GLN A 269 -2.11 -25.58 -1.07
CA GLN A 269 -3.49 -25.93 -0.75
C GLN A 269 -3.63 -26.00 0.77
N LEU A 270 -4.54 -25.19 1.33
CA LEU A 270 -4.81 -25.15 2.76
C LEU A 270 -6.23 -25.63 3.04
N CYS A 271 -6.41 -26.38 4.12
CA CYS A 271 -7.73 -26.63 4.70
C CYS A 271 -8.00 -25.53 5.71
N VAL A 272 -8.99 -24.68 5.44
CA VAL A 272 -9.37 -23.57 6.31
C VAL A 272 -10.75 -23.76 6.90
N LEU A 273 -10.98 -23.13 8.04
CA LEU A 273 -12.30 -23.01 8.66
C LEU A 273 -12.96 -21.74 8.14
N SER A 274 -14.14 -21.88 7.53
CA SER A 274 -14.85 -20.81 6.83
C SER A 274 -16.34 -20.83 7.20
N THR A 275 -16.95 -19.65 7.28
CA THR A 275 -18.42 -19.50 7.41
C THR A 275 -19.11 -19.43 6.05
N GLY A 276 -18.37 -19.68 4.96
CA GLY A 276 -18.85 -19.62 3.58
C GLY A 276 -18.56 -18.30 2.87
N PHE A 277 -19.25 -18.08 1.75
CA PHE A 277 -19.04 -16.89 0.93
C PHE A 277 -19.60 -15.63 1.60
N VAL A 278 -18.82 -14.55 1.56
CA VAL A 278 -19.23 -13.22 1.97
C VAL A 278 -20.43 -12.74 1.15
N GLN A 279 -21.53 -12.38 1.81
CA GLN A 279 -22.72 -11.81 1.18
C GLN A 279 -23.07 -10.48 1.83
N LEU A 280 -22.91 -9.40 1.07
CA LEU A 280 -23.36 -8.08 1.49
C LEU A 280 -24.87 -7.95 1.29
N SER A 281 -25.53 -7.25 2.23
CA SER A 281 -26.92 -6.84 2.04
C SER A 281 -26.96 -5.67 1.06
N PRO A 282 -27.70 -5.77 -0.07
CA PRO A 282 -27.73 -4.70 -1.06
C PRO A 282 -28.45 -3.47 -0.50
N GLU A 283 -27.96 -2.27 -0.83
CA GLU A 283 -28.72 -1.03 -0.66
C GLU A 283 -29.85 -1.01 -1.70
N GLN A 284 -31.09 -1.19 -1.26
CA GLN A 284 -32.23 -1.38 -2.16
C GLN A 284 -32.82 -0.05 -2.62
N ALA A 285 -32.73 0.22 -3.94
CA ALA A 285 -33.70 1.08 -4.62
C ALA A 285 -34.94 0.25 -4.97
N ALA A 286 -36.13 0.71 -4.58
CA ALA A 286 -37.40 -0.05 -4.54
C ALA A 286 -37.99 -0.52 -5.89
N LEU A 287 -37.21 -0.56 -6.97
CA LEU A 287 -37.70 -0.77 -8.33
C LEU A 287 -37.83 -2.25 -8.72
N CYS A 288 -36.93 -3.12 -8.25
CA CYS A 288 -36.94 -4.54 -8.61
C CYS A 288 -37.26 -5.42 -7.39
N PRO A 289 -38.23 -6.35 -7.50
CA PRO A 289 -38.65 -7.19 -6.37
C PRO A 289 -37.71 -8.37 -6.10
N THR A 290 -36.89 -8.79 -7.08
CA THR A 290 -35.93 -9.88 -6.94
C THR A 290 -34.64 -9.58 -7.69
N PHE A 291 -33.51 -10.01 -7.11
CA PHE A 291 -32.18 -9.87 -7.70
C PHE A 291 -31.48 -11.25 -7.76
N PRO A 292 -30.70 -11.53 -8.80
CA PRO A 292 -29.91 -12.76 -8.89
C PRO A 292 -28.81 -12.80 -7.81
N ARG A 293 -28.37 -14.00 -7.42
CA ARG A 293 -27.22 -14.18 -6.52
C ARG A 293 -25.92 -13.93 -7.29
N LEU A 294 -24.95 -13.27 -6.65
CA LEU A 294 -23.63 -13.02 -7.23
C LEU A 294 -22.75 -14.27 -7.22
N PHE A 295 -22.88 -15.11 -6.18
CA PHE A 295 -22.07 -16.30 -6.00
C PHE A 295 -22.91 -17.58 -6.08
N PRO A 296 -22.30 -18.69 -6.54
CA PRO A 296 -22.90 -20.01 -6.46
C PRO A 296 -23.27 -20.39 -5.01
N ARG A 297 -24.12 -21.41 -4.86
CA ARG A 297 -24.30 -22.03 -3.55
C ARG A 297 -23.00 -22.72 -3.15
N GLN A 298 -22.62 -22.56 -1.88
CA GLN A 298 -21.56 -23.34 -1.27
C GLN A 298 -21.88 -24.83 -1.45
N ILE A 299 -20.86 -25.66 -1.63
CA ILE A 299 -21.03 -27.11 -1.72
C ILE A 299 -20.66 -27.68 -0.35
N ASP A 300 -21.66 -27.84 0.51
CA ASP A 300 -21.54 -28.56 1.78
C ASP A 300 -22.34 -29.87 1.73
N GLU A 301 -22.26 -30.68 2.79
CA GLU A 301 -23.00 -31.95 2.91
C GLU A 301 -24.52 -31.79 2.76
N ASN A 302 -25.05 -30.58 3.03
CA ASN A 302 -26.46 -30.23 2.91
C ASN A 302 -26.83 -29.64 1.53
N SER A 303 -25.85 -29.31 0.70
CA SER A 303 -26.01 -28.65 -0.60
C SER A 303 -26.33 -29.63 -1.71
N VAL A 304 -26.07 -30.93 -1.48
CA VAL A 304 -26.39 -32.04 -2.37
C VAL A 304 -27.85 -32.47 -2.16
N GLY A 305 -28.81 -31.60 -2.49
CA GLY A 305 -30.24 -31.92 -2.31
C GLY A 305 -31.25 -31.03 -3.03
N GLY A 306 -30.78 -30.14 -3.92
CA GLY A 306 -31.61 -29.04 -4.45
C GLY A 306 -32.04 -29.14 -5.91
N ALA A 307 -31.78 -30.23 -6.62
CA ALA A 307 -32.27 -30.46 -7.98
C ALA A 307 -32.60 -31.94 -8.15
N GLY A 308 -33.87 -32.24 -8.48
CA GLY A 308 -34.29 -33.60 -8.79
C GLY A 308 -33.44 -34.18 -9.93
N GLY A 309 -32.94 -35.40 -9.72
CA GLY A 309 -32.17 -36.16 -10.72
C GLY A 309 -30.82 -36.59 -10.17
N GLY A 310 -30.74 -37.85 -9.73
CA GLY A 310 -29.61 -38.38 -8.98
C GLY A 310 -28.25 -38.30 -9.67
N CYS A 311 -27.24 -37.97 -8.87
CA CYS A 311 -25.89 -38.47 -9.02
C CYS A 311 -25.41 -38.86 -7.63
N ARG A 312 -25.09 -40.15 -7.45
CA ARG A 312 -24.56 -40.69 -6.19
C ARG A 312 -23.16 -40.10 -5.92
N PRO A 313 -22.75 -39.93 -4.64
CA PRO A 313 -21.36 -39.69 -4.32
C PRO A 313 -20.51 -40.87 -4.80
N ARG A 314 -19.33 -40.57 -5.36
CA ARG A 314 -18.34 -41.57 -5.75
C ARG A 314 -17.78 -42.18 -4.46
N SER A 315 -18.33 -43.32 -4.06
CA SER A 315 -17.78 -44.12 -2.96
C SER A 315 -16.37 -44.55 -3.33
N THR A 316 -15.36 -44.02 -2.65
CA THR A 316 -14.04 -44.66 -2.57
C THR A 316 -14.14 -45.81 -1.59
N SER A 317 -14.61 -46.95 -2.09
CA SER A 317 -14.29 -48.25 -1.50
C SER A 317 -12.94 -48.69 -2.08
N LEU A 318 -11.90 -48.65 -1.25
CA LEU A 318 -10.74 -49.51 -1.40
C LEU A 318 -10.54 -50.16 -0.04
N ASP A 319 -11.15 -51.34 0.11
CA ASP A 319 -10.63 -52.39 0.96
C ASP A 319 -9.41 -52.97 0.21
N ASP A 320 -8.22 -52.75 0.77
CA ASP A 320 -7.15 -53.73 1.03
C ASP A 320 -5.96 -53.04 1.71
#